data_AF-A0A6B3EER5-F1
#
_entry.id   AF-A0A6B3EER5-F1
#
_cell.length_a   1.000
_cell.length_b   1.000
_cell.length_c   1.000
_cell.angle_alpha   90.00
_cell.angle_beta   90.00
_cell.angle_gamma   90.00
#
_symmetry.space_group_name_H-M   'P 1'
#
loop_
_entity.id
_entity.type
_entity.pdbx_description
1 polymer ?
#
loop_
_entity_poly.entity_id
_entity_poly.type
_entity_poly.pdbx_seq_one_letter_code
_entity_poly.pdbx_strand_id
1 'polypeptide(L)'
;MAFGRNRQVEPFEPEYWDALTQFTVGRMMRRTVRKSTRGEGAHAVRFMRMRGGDAYMVPGVYIVPVDPAVALAKGGFRLFEDEAARQLLCTVLPDGSDRYRVTDAADQELGSVRRTPVTKRFSQHGLWLEQPGHPAIVAPRNWAKGGAKASLGRGVGHVVEGVVDSVLSFGSDETAGSEGGLTPLVWVLGAAADGEHGQEVLTFPRSTQGDRWYFIKHGGPLDKRLAFALAVVRESEIFRADQR
;
A
#
# COMPACT_ATOMS: atom_id res chain seq x y z
N MET A 1 -27.50 2.40 35.73
CA MET A 1 -26.29 2.16 34.91
C MET A 1 -26.60 1.02 33.95
N ALA A 2 -26.62 1.26 32.64
CA ALA A 2 -26.90 0.22 31.65
C ALA A 2 -25.67 0.08 30.73
N PHE A 3 -24.90 -0.98 30.94
CA PHE A 3 -23.79 -1.38 30.08
C PHE A 3 -24.35 -1.75 28.71
N GLY A 4 -24.03 -0.93 27.71
CA GLY A 4 -24.42 -1.15 26.33
C GLY A 4 -23.89 -2.49 25.83
N ARG A 5 -24.82 -3.39 25.47
CA ARG A 5 -24.55 -4.68 24.84
C ARG A 5 -23.54 -4.50 23.71
N ASN A 6 -22.46 -5.29 23.73
CA ASN A 6 -21.61 -5.53 22.57
C ASN A 6 -22.51 -6.04 21.45
N ARG A 7 -23.01 -5.14 20.60
CA ARG A 7 -23.71 -5.50 19.38
C ARG A 7 -22.64 -6.13 18.49
N GLN A 8 -22.60 -7.46 18.45
CA GLN A 8 -21.78 -8.20 17.50
C GLN A 8 -22.03 -7.56 16.14
N VAL A 9 -20.99 -6.93 15.60
CA VAL A 9 -21.06 -6.38 14.25
C VAL A 9 -21.11 -7.61 13.36
N GLU A 10 -22.22 -7.76 12.66
CA GLU A 10 -22.38 -8.81 11.67
C GLU A 10 -21.19 -8.78 10.69
N PRO A 11 -20.55 -9.92 10.39
CA PRO A 11 -19.36 -9.94 9.54
C PRO A 11 -19.63 -9.28 8.18
N PHE A 12 -18.63 -8.57 7.64
CA PHE A 12 -18.68 -8.16 6.24
C PHE A 12 -18.52 -9.39 5.35
N GLU A 13 -19.15 -9.38 4.17
CA GLU A 13 -18.87 -10.39 3.17
C GLU A 13 -17.37 -10.37 2.82
N PRO A 14 -16.70 -11.53 2.79
CA PRO A 14 -15.30 -11.61 2.39
C PRO A 14 -15.13 -11.10 0.96
N GLU A 15 -14.34 -10.05 0.77
CA GLU A 15 -13.93 -9.61 -0.54
C GLU A 15 -12.60 -10.26 -0.88
N TYR A 16 -12.52 -10.85 -2.08
CA TYR A 16 -11.29 -11.46 -2.55
C TYR A 16 -10.22 -10.40 -2.79
N TRP A 17 -9.02 -10.63 -2.25
CA TRP A 17 -7.93 -9.64 -2.24
C TRP A 17 -7.54 -9.16 -3.64
N ASP A 18 -7.75 -9.99 -4.66
CA ASP A 18 -7.41 -9.66 -6.05
C ASP A 18 -8.34 -8.62 -6.69
N ALA A 19 -9.50 -8.31 -6.09
CA ALA A 19 -10.32 -7.18 -6.53
C ALA A 19 -9.84 -5.84 -5.95
N LEU A 20 -9.02 -5.87 -4.89
CA LEU A 20 -8.69 -4.68 -4.11
C LEU A 20 -7.68 -3.78 -4.84
N THR A 21 -7.99 -2.50 -4.93
CA THR A 21 -7.08 -1.46 -5.48
C THR A 21 -6.69 -0.43 -4.44
N GLN A 22 -7.45 -0.29 -3.35
CA GLN A 22 -7.16 0.63 -2.25
C GLN A 22 -7.06 -0.13 -0.94
N PHE A 23 -5.97 0.07 -0.20
CA PHE A 23 -5.76 -0.62 1.07
C PHE A 23 -4.90 0.18 2.06
N THR A 24 -4.93 -0.23 3.31
CA THR A 24 -4.00 0.18 4.37
C THR A 24 -3.44 -1.06 5.07
N VAL A 25 -2.48 -0.87 5.97
CA VAL A 25 -1.91 -1.95 6.77
C VAL A 25 -2.04 -1.57 8.25
N GLY A 26 -2.56 -2.49 9.06
CA GLY A 26 -2.63 -2.30 10.50
C GLY A 26 -3.67 -3.15 11.20
N ARG A 27 -4.00 -2.75 12.42
CA ARG A 27 -4.95 -3.46 13.31
C ARG A 27 -6.24 -2.69 13.58
N MET A 28 -6.30 -1.42 13.21
CA MET A 28 -7.47 -0.56 13.46
C MET A 28 -8.70 -1.11 12.73
N MET A 29 -9.83 -1.26 13.44
CA MET A 29 -11.07 -1.80 12.87
C MET A 29 -12.05 -0.73 12.39
N ARG A 30 -11.99 0.48 12.96
CA ARG A 30 -12.87 1.60 12.59
C ARG A 30 -12.11 2.90 12.55
N ARG A 31 -12.37 3.69 11.51
CA ARG A 31 -11.85 5.06 11.40
C ARG A 31 -12.76 6.01 12.16
N THR A 32 -12.39 6.32 13.39
CA THR A 32 -13.14 7.23 14.26
C THR A 32 -12.21 8.11 15.09
N VAL A 33 -12.66 9.33 15.36
CA VAL A 33 -11.92 10.31 16.18
C VAL A 33 -11.74 9.79 17.61
N ARG A 34 -12.75 9.09 18.15
CA ARG A 34 -12.72 8.54 19.51
C ARG A 34 -11.95 7.22 19.55
N LYS A 35 -10.81 7.20 20.25
CA LYS A 35 -9.95 6.01 20.36
C LYS A 35 -10.68 4.78 20.93
N SER A 36 -11.55 4.97 21.92
CA SER A 36 -12.30 3.88 22.57
C SER A 36 -13.23 3.12 21.62
N THR A 37 -13.63 3.72 20.50
CA THR A 37 -14.52 3.11 19.50
C THR A 37 -13.78 2.58 18.26
N ARG A 38 -12.46 2.77 18.17
CA ARG A 38 -11.68 2.32 17.00
C ARG A 38 -11.67 0.81 16.86
N GLY A 39 -11.60 0.10 17.99
CA GLY A 39 -11.38 -1.35 18.01
C GLY A 39 -10.02 -1.74 17.42
N GLU A 40 -9.50 -2.87 17.89
CA GLU A 40 -8.26 -3.46 17.41
C GLU A 40 -8.55 -4.93 17.05
N GLY A 41 -8.10 -5.34 15.87
CA GLY A 41 -8.21 -6.71 15.40
C GLY A 41 -6.87 -7.24 14.91
N ALA A 42 -6.89 -8.38 14.20
CA ALA A 42 -5.69 -9.00 13.66
C ALA A 42 -4.84 -8.03 12.79
N HIS A 43 -3.51 -8.22 12.76
CA HIS A 43 -2.68 -7.43 11.87
C HIS A 43 -2.95 -7.85 10.43
N ALA A 44 -3.37 -6.91 9.58
CA ALA A 44 -3.81 -7.23 8.23
C ALA A 44 -3.59 -6.07 7.25
N VAL A 45 -3.54 -6.41 5.97
CA VAL A 45 -3.92 -5.52 4.87
C VAL A 45 -5.44 -5.35 4.95
N ARG A 46 -5.87 -4.10 5.09
CA ARG A 46 -7.26 -3.73 5.35
C ARG A 46 -7.81 -2.81 4.27
N PHE A 47 -9.10 -2.93 4.00
CA PHE A 47 -9.84 -2.09 3.07
C PHE A 47 -10.99 -1.38 3.77
N MET A 48 -11.42 -0.24 3.23
CA MET A 48 -12.52 0.53 3.82
C MET A 48 -13.86 -0.01 3.35
N ARG A 49 -14.81 -0.13 4.28
CA ARG A 49 -16.22 -0.37 4.00
C ARG A 49 -17.08 0.59 4.81
N MET A 50 -18.08 1.16 4.15
CA MET A 50 -19.05 2.02 4.82
C MET A 50 -20.22 1.17 5.32
N ARG A 51 -20.63 1.37 6.57
CA ARG A 51 -21.85 0.73 7.12
C ARG A 51 -22.51 1.65 8.12
N GLY A 52 -23.76 2.03 7.84
CA GLY A 52 -24.52 2.93 8.73
C GLY A 52 -23.83 4.27 8.98
N GLY A 53 -23.08 4.79 8.00
CA GLY A 53 -22.32 6.05 8.11
C GLY A 53 -20.92 5.92 8.72
N ASP A 54 -20.59 4.77 9.31
CA ASP A 54 -19.27 4.50 9.88
C ASP A 54 -18.33 3.85 8.85
N ALA A 55 -17.05 4.25 8.87
CA ALA A 55 -16.00 3.65 8.07
C ALA A 55 -15.30 2.51 8.84
N TYR A 56 -15.52 1.28 8.39
CA TYR A 56 -14.89 0.07 8.89
C TYR A 56 -13.67 -0.30 8.05
N MET A 57 -12.65 -0.80 8.72
CA MET A 57 -11.40 -1.24 8.14
C MET A 57 -11.37 -2.77 8.19
N VAL A 58 -11.87 -3.40 7.14
CA VAL A 58 -12.09 -4.85 7.07
C VAL A 58 -10.78 -5.54 6.66
N PRO A 59 -10.36 -6.64 7.32
CA PRO A 59 -9.18 -7.38 6.90
C PRO A 59 -9.44 -8.13 5.58
N GLY A 60 -8.52 -8.01 4.63
CA GLY A 60 -8.53 -8.77 3.37
C GLY A 60 -7.36 -9.72 3.22
N VAL A 61 -6.22 -9.39 3.82
CA VAL A 61 -5.05 -10.27 3.86
C VAL A 61 -4.43 -10.19 5.25
N TYR A 62 -4.32 -11.32 5.94
CA TYR A 62 -3.80 -11.41 7.29
C TYR A 62 -2.29 -11.50 7.27
N ILE A 63 -1.64 -10.75 8.16
CA ILE A 63 -0.19 -10.65 8.28
C ILE A 63 0.23 -11.45 9.50
N VAL A 64 1.00 -12.52 9.27
CA VAL A 64 1.49 -13.39 10.35
C VAL A 64 3.02 -13.36 10.35
N PRO A 65 3.67 -12.98 11.46
CA PRO A 65 5.13 -13.04 11.57
C PRO A 65 5.64 -14.47 11.39
N VAL A 66 6.80 -14.64 10.76
CA VAL A 66 7.47 -15.95 10.71
C VAL A 66 8.03 -16.31 12.08
N ASP A 67 8.60 -15.33 12.77
CA ASP A 67 9.00 -15.41 14.18
C ASP A 67 8.32 -14.26 14.96
N PRO A 68 7.40 -14.55 15.88
CA PRO A 68 6.69 -13.52 16.65
C PRO A 68 7.60 -12.74 17.61
N ALA A 69 8.80 -13.23 17.93
CA ALA A 69 9.76 -12.53 18.78
C ALA A 69 10.56 -11.45 18.02
N VAL A 70 10.47 -11.44 16.69
CA VAL A 70 11.27 -10.56 15.83
C VAL A 70 10.35 -9.64 15.03
N ALA A 71 10.74 -8.37 14.89
CA ALA A 71 10.02 -7.41 14.05
C ALA A 71 9.85 -7.93 12.61
N LEU A 72 8.73 -7.63 11.93
CA LEU A 72 8.43 -8.19 10.61
C LEU A 72 9.52 -7.89 9.57
N ALA A 73 10.08 -6.69 9.62
CA ALA A 73 11.18 -6.26 8.74
C ALA A 73 12.52 -6.98 9.03
N LYS A 74 12.65 -7.73 10.12
CA LYS A 74 13.86 -8.49 10.46
C LYS A 74 13.65 -10.00 10.40
N GLY A 75 12.47 -10.49 10.79
CA GLY A 75 12.14 -11.91 10.85
C GLY A 75 11.38 -12.41 9.61
N GLY A 76 10.83 -11.51 8.80
CA GLY A 76 9.92 -11.86 7.72
C GLY A 76 8.50 -12.15 8.21
N PHE A 77 7.60 -12.32 7.26
CA PHE A 77 6.18 -12.52 7.50
C PHE A 77 5.54 -13.31 6.36
N ARG A 78 4.36 -13.85 6.63
CA ARG A 78 3.50 -14.54 5.67
C ARG A 78 2.17 -13.80 5.56
N LEU A 79 1.62 -13.79 4.36
CA LEU A 79 0.32 -13.22 4.05
C LEU A 79 -0.67 -14.34 3.80
N PHE A 80 -1.85 -14.26 4.43
CA PHE A 80 -2.90 -15.28 4.33
C PHE A 80 -4.23 -14.66 3.91
N GLU A 81 -5.04 -15.40 3.17
CA GLU A 81 -6.39 -14.96 2.79
C GLU A 81 -7.38 -15.06 3.96
N ASP A 82 -7.13 -15.98 4.90
CA ASP A 82 -8.00 -16.23 6.04
C ASP A 82 -7.30 -16.01 7.39
N GLU A 83 -8.11 -15.67 8.41
CA GLU A 83 -7.62 -15.39 9.76
C GLU A 83 -6.99 -16.62 10.42
N ALA A 84 -7.48 -17.81 10.07
CA ALA A 84 -6.96 -19.07 10.61
C ALA A 84 -5.64 -19.51 9.95
N ALA A 85 -5.06 -18.69 9.07
CA ALA A 85 -3.78 -18.91 8.42
C ALA A 85 -3.69 -20.25 7.65
N ARG A 86 -4.76 -20.61 6.93
CA ARG A 86 -4.85 -21.86 6.16
C ARG A 86 -4.53 -21.66 4.69
N GLN A 87 -4.85 -20.49 4.15
CA GLN A 87 -4.67 -20.17 2.73
C GLN A 87 -3.52 -19.18 2.59
N LEU A 88 -2.31 -19.72 2.44
CA LEU A 88 -1.10 -18.93 2.23
C LEU A 88 -1.19 -18.22 0.88
N LEU A 89 -0.99 -16.91 0.88
CA LEU A 89 -0.96 -16.09 -0.32
C LEU A 89 0.48 -15.88 -0.81
N CYS A 90 1.36 -15.42 0.09
CA CYS A 90 2.79 -15.28 -0.17
C CYS A 90 3.61 -15.28 1.12
N THR A 91 4.89 -15.57 0.98
CA THR A 91 5.90 -15.51 2.04
C THR A 91 6.91 -14.41 1.72
N VAL A 92 7.21 -13.56 2.70
CA VAL A 92 8.17 -12.47 2.59
C VAL A 92 9.28 -12.69 3.60
N LEU A 93 10.48 -13.00 3.11
CA LEU A 93 11.65 -13.28 3.96
C LEU A 93 12.78 -12.30 3.66
N PRO A 94 13.52 -11.85 4.69
CA PRO A 94 14.76 -11.13 4.46
C PRO A 94 15.75 -12.03 3.72
N ASP A 95 16.33 -11.50 2.66
CA ASP A 95 17.34 -12.14 1.81
C ASP A 95 18.58 -11.25 1.77
N GLY A 96 19.23 -11.13 2.92
CA GLY A 96 20.32 -10.18 3.15
C GLY A 96 19.86 -8.87 3.80
N SER A 97 20.72 -7.85 3.73
CA SER A 97 20.54 -6.61 4.49
C SER A 97 19.62 -5.57 3.84
N ASP A 98 19.41 -5.67 2.53
CA ASP A 98 18.70 -4.67 1.72
C ASP A 98 17.58 -5.27 0.87
N ARG A 99 17.33 -6.58 0.95
CA ARG A 99 16.38 -7.29 0.10
C ARG A 99 15.46 -8.17 0.92
N TYR A 100 14.21 -8.23 0.49
CA TYR A 100 13.19 -9.15 0.95
C TYR A 100 12.69 -9.94 -0.24
N ARG A 101 12.90 -11.25 -0.23
CA ARG A 101 12.38 -12.15 -1.26
C ARG A 101 10.90 -12.40 -1.00
N VAL A 102 10.09 -12.36 -2.06
CA VAL A 102 8.65 -12.63 -2.01
C VAL A 102 8.38 -13.88 -2.85
N THR A 103 7.87 -14.93 -2.21
CA THR A 103 7.48 -16.18 -2.87
C THR A 103 5.99 -16.44 -2.71
N ASP A 104 5.38 -17.12 -3.66
CA ASP A 104 3.97 -17.51 -3.58
C ASP A 104 3.74 -18.72 -2.65
N ALA A 105 2.52 -19.27 -2.66
CA ALA A 105 2.16 -20.44 -1.86
C ALA A 105 2.91 -21.72 -2.28
N ALA A 106 3.40 -21.79 -3.52
CA ALA A 106 4.18 -22.89 -4.07
C ALA A 106 5.70 -22.64 -3.97
N ASP A 107 6.11 -21.62 -3.23
CA ASP A 107 7.49 -21.14 -3.08
C ASP A 107 8.15 -20.67 -4.40
N GLN A 108 7.35 -20.31 -5.41
CA GLN A 108 7.85 -19.68 -6.62
C GLN A 108 8.12 -18.20 -6.39
N GLU A 109 9.25 -17.68 -6.90
CA GLU A 109 9.62 -16.28 -6.72
C GLU A 109 8.69 -15.37 -7.52
N LEU A 110 7.93 -14.53 -6.80
CA LEU A 110 7.13 -13.45 -7.38
C LEU A 110 7.97 -12.20 -7.63
N GLY A 111 9.06 -12.04 -6.86
CA GLY A 111 9.96 -10.91 -6.97
C GLY A 111 10.59 -10.54 -5.63
N SER A 112 11.03 -9.29 -5.50
CA SER A 112 11.65 -8.81 -4.27
C SER A 112 11.33 -7.36 -3.95
N VAL A 113 11.27 -7.06 -2.65
CA VAL A 113 11.24 -5.69 -2.12
C VAL A 113 12.66 -5.33 -1.72
N ARG A 114 13.17 -4.18 -2.18
CA ARG A 114 14.54 -3.77 -1.93
C ARG A 114 14.62 -2.38 -1.34
N ARG A 115 15.55 -2.18 -0.41
CA ARG A 115 15.94 -0.86 0.08
C ARG A 115 16.71 -0.12 -1.01
N THR A 116 16.44 1.16 -1.17
CA THR A 116 17.20 2.00 -2.10
C THR A 116 18.64 2.11 -1.62
N PRO A 117 19.62 1.70 -2.44
CA PRO A 117 21.03 1.85 -2.13
C PRO A 117 21.38 3.30 -1.83
N VAL A 118 22.36 3.53 -0.94
CA VAL A 118 22.75 4.89 -0.50
C VAL A 118 23.02 5.81 -1.69
N THR A 119 23.69 5.31 -2.72
CA THR A 119 24.02 6.04 -3.96
C THR A 119 22.79 6.55 -4.74
N LYS A 120 21.62 5.91 -4.60
CA LYS A 120 20.39 6.27 -5.32
C LYS A 120 19.38 7.04 -4.46
N ARG A 121 19.67 7.30 -3.18
CA ARG A 121 18.72 7.96 -2.25
C ARG A 121 18.40 9.42 -2.59
N PHE A 122 19.24 10.08 -3.39
CA PHE A 122 19.00 11.45 -3.87
C PHE A 122 17.98 11.51 -5.01
N SER A 123 17.81 10.43 -5.79
CA SER A 123 16.87 10.36 -6.91
C SER A 123 15.66 9.46 -6.64
N GLN A 124 15.75 8.51 -5.70
CA GLN A 124 14.71 7.52 -5.40
C GLN A 124 14.35 7.49 -3.90
N HIS A 125 13.08 7.19 -3.63
CA HIS A 125 12.55 6.97 -2.29
C HIS A 125 12.80 5.53 -1.81
N GLY A 126 12.94 5.37 -0.49
CA GLY A 126 13.70 4.31 0.17
C GLY A 126 13.40 2.83 -0.09
N LEU A 127 12.31 2.47 -0.78
CA LEU A 127 12.02 1.09 -1.17
C LEU A 127 11.61 1.02 -2.65
N TRP A 128 12.00 -0.05 -3.32
CA TRP A 128 11.67 -0.35 -4.72
C TRP A 128 11.39 -1.85 -4.89
N LEU A 129 10.82 -2.23 -6.03
CA LEU A 129 10.40 -3.60 -6.32
C LEU A 129 11.11 -4.14 -7.57
N GLU A 130 11.41 -5.43 -7.52
CA GLU A 130 11.78 -6.25 -8.67
C GLU A 130 10.68 -7.29 -8.90
N GLN A 131 10.27 -7.48 -10.15
CA GLN A 131 9.34 -8.53 -10.57
C GLN A 131 9.97 -9.27 -11.75
N PRO A 132 10.07 -10.62 -11.73
CA PRO A 132 10.64 -11.37 -12.84
C PRO A 132 9.94 -11.05 -14.16
N GLY A 133 10.73 -10.80 -15.22
CA GLY A 133 10.20 -10.45 -16.54
C GLY A 133 9.78 -8.99 -16.72
N HIS A 134 9.94 -8.13 -15.70
CA HIS A 134 9.59 -6.71 -15.80
C HIS A 134 10.76 -5.80 -15.37
N PRO A 135 10.81 -4.56 -15.90
CA PRO A 135 11.69 -3.53 -15.37
C PRO A 135 11.48 -3.30 -13.86
N ALA A 136 12.49 -2.76 -13.18
CA ALA A 136 12.35 -2.37 -11.78
C ALA A 136 11.24 -1.32 -11.60
N ILE A 137 10.51 -1.44 -10.50
CA ILE A 137 9.48 -0.49 -10.10
C ILE A 137 10.06 0.35 -8.96
N VAL A 138 10.35 1.61 -9.25
CA VAL A 138 11.02 2.53 -8.32
C VAL A 138 10.10 3.67 -7.95
N ALA A 139 10.39 4.38 -6.86
CA ALA A 139 9.69 5.61 -6.50
C ALA A 139 10.58 6.85 -6.71
N PRO A 140 10.57 7.51 -7.88
CA PRO A 140 11.42 8.66 -8.15
C PRO A 140 10.99 9.89 -7.34
N ARG A 141 11.95 10.61 -6.76
CA ARG A 141 11.67 11.80 -5.93
C ARG A 141 11.03 12.97 -6.68
N ASN A 142 11.30 13.08 -7.97
CA ASN A 142 10.82 14.19 -8.80
C ASN A 142 9.59 13.84 -9.65
N TRP A 143 9.03 12.63 -9.49
CA TRP A 143 7.91 12.16 -10.31
C TRP A 143 6.71 13.11 -10.24
N ALA A 144 6.21 13.38 -9.04
CA ALA A 144 5.00 14.16 -8.83
C ALA A 144 5.18 15.67 -9.08
N LYS A 145 6.40 16.16 -9.32
CA LYS A 145 6.65 17.57 -9.68
C LYS A 145 6.39 17.85 -11.18
N GLY A 146 6.31 16.83 -12.03
CA GLY A 146 6.09 17.01 -13.47
C GLY A 146 5.37 15.88 -14.20
N GLY A 147 5.24 14.68 -13.63
CA GLY A 147 4.91 13.45 -14.36
C GLY A 147 3.47 13.36 -14.91
N ALA A 148 2.45 13.78 -14.16
CA ALA A 148 1.06 13.70 -14.68
C ALA A 148 0.81 14.72 -15.81
N LYS A 149 1.32 15.96 -15.67
CA LYS A 149 1.19 17.01 -16.69
C LYS A 149 2.12 16.79 -17.90
N ALA A 150 3.27 16.15 -17.72
CA ALA A 150 4.19 15.83 -18.83
C ALA A 150 3.74 14.62 -19.66
N SER A 151 3.09 13.63 -19.04
CA SER A 151 2.57 12.43 -19.75
C SER A 151 1.34 12.74 -20.63
N LEU A 152 0.65 13.86 -20.38
CA LEU A 152 -0.48 14.34 -21.18
C LEU A 152 -0.05 15.18 -22.40
N GLY A 153 1.24 15.49 -22.56
CA GLY A 153 1.73 16.44 -23.57
C GLY A 153 2.08 15.86 -24.94
N ARG A 154 2.07 14.53 -25.12
CA ARG A 154 2.41 13.89 -26.40
C ARG A 154 1.62 12.60 -26.61
N GLY A 155 0.42 12.70 -27.16
CA GLY A 155 -0.34 11.52 -27.59
C GLY A 155 -1.75 11.90 -27.99
N VAL A 156 -2.09 11.62 -29.24
CA VAL A 156 -3.35 11.94 -29.93
C VAL A 156 -4.58 11.39 -29.19
N GLY A 157 -5.68 12.12 -29.30
CA GLY A 157 -6.91 11.95 -28.54
C GLY A 157 -7.51 10.55 -28.55
N HIS A 158 -7.82 10.07 -27.36
CA HIS A 158 -9.12 9.54 -26.98
C HIS A 158 -9.18 9.55 -25.44
N VAL A 159 -10.05 10.37 -24.89
CA VAL A 159 -10.26 10.54 -23.45
C VAL A 159 -10.90 9.26 -22.91
N VAL A 160 -10.15 8.49 -22.12
CA VAL A 160 -10.73 7.49 -21.21
C VAL A 160 -10.88 8.20 -19.86
N GLU A 161 -12.09 8.64 -19.61
CA GLU A 161 -12.57 9.53 -18.53
C GLU A 161 -12.60 8.86 -17.13
N GLY A 162 -11.78 7.83 -16.88
CA GLY A 162 -12.04 6.90 -15.77
C GLY A 162 -11.07 6.89 -14.58
N VAL A 163 -9.88 7.49 -14.66
CA VAL A 163 -8.83 7.27 -13.62
C VAL A 163 -8.09 8.55 -13.19
N VAL A 164 -8.33 9.69 -13.86
CA VAL A 164 -7.73 10.98 -13.48
C VAL A 164 -8.50 11.72 -12.38
N ASP A 165 -9.76 11.36 -12.13
CA ASP A 165 -10.55 11.98 -11.04
C ASP A 165 -10.04 11.60 -9.66
N SER A 166 -9.39 10.44 -9.49
CA SER A 166 -8.88 10.04 -8.18
C SER A 166 -7.66 10.85 -7.73
N VAL A 167 -6.97 11.55 -8.63
CA VAL A 167 -5.84 12.42 -8.28
C VAL A 167 -6.22 13.90 -8.32
N LEU A 168 -7.21 14.28 -9.13
CA LEU A 168 -7.69 15.66 -9.26
C LEU A 168 -8.84 16.02 -8.30
N SER A 169 -9.60 15.05 -7.79
CA SER A 169 -10.67 15.30 -6.80
C SER A 169 -10.15 15.55 -5.37
N PHE A 170 -8.83 15.52 -5.16
CA PHE A 170 -8.21 15.92 -3.88
C PHE A 170 -8.01 17.44 -3.73
N GLY A 171 -8.64 18.26 -4.58
CA GLY A 171 -8.57 19.71 -4.46
C GLY A 171 -9.44 20.45 -5.47
N SER A 172 -10.76 20.28 -5.37
CA SER A 172 -11.71 21.24 -5.95
C SER A 172 -12.77 21.58 -4.91
N ASP A 173 -12.33 22.28 -3.87
CA ASP A 173 -13.17 23.33 -3.28
C ASP A 173 -12.44 24.64 -3.57
N GLU A 174 -13.11 25.51 -4.31
CA GLU A 174 -12.65 26.84 -4.68
C GLU A 174 -12.38 27.67 -3.43
N THR A 175 -11.12 27.73 -3.01
CA THR A 175 -10.61 28.89 -2.28
C THR A 175 -9.13 29.05 -2.57
N ALA A 176 -8.80 30.19 -3.17
CA ALA A 176 -7.44 30.63 -3.42
C ALA A 176 -6.59 30.57 -2.14
N GLY A 177 -5.52 29.78 -2.18
CA GLY A 177 -4.56 29.70 -1.07
C GLY A 177 -3.51 28.63 -1.31
N SER A 178 -2.28 29.06 -1.58
CA SER A 178 -1.09 28.20 -1.54
C SER A 178 -0.95 27.58 -0.13
N GLU A 179 -1.27 26.30 0.05
CA GLU A 179 -0.94 25.55 1.28
C GLU A 179 -0.33 24.17 0.98
N GLY A 180 0.98 24.05 1.19
CA GLY A 180 1.60 23.02 2.04
C GLY A 180 1.34 21.52 1.82
N GLY A 181 0.76 21.05 0.71
CA GLY A 181 0.52 19.62 0.48
C GLY A 181 1.82 18.81 0.35
N LEU A 182 1.98 17.74 1.14
CA LEU A 182 3.09 16.81 0.98
C LEU A 182 2.95 16.04 -0.34
N THR A 183 3.97 16.10 -1.19
CA THR A 183 4.00 15.38 -2.47
C THR A 183 3.84 13.87 -2.27
N PRO A 184 2.91 13.19 -2.97
CA PRO A 184 2.71 11.74 -2.86
C PRO A 184 3.96 10.97 -3.31
N LEU A 185 4.17 9.78 -2.73
CA LEU A 185 5.13 8.81 -3.26
C LEU A 185 4.44 8.01 -4.36
N VAL A 186 5.03 7.99 -5.55
CA VAL A 186 4.52 7.23 -6.69
C VAL A 186 5.59 6.26 -7.14
N TRP A 187 5.24 4.97 -7.18
CA TRP A 187 6.04 3.92 -7.77
C TRP A 187 5.67 3.76 -9.23
N VAL A 188 6.70 3.71 -10.07
CA VAL A 188 6.59 3.66 -11.52
C VAL A 188 7.42 2.51 -12.08
N LEU A 189 6.86 1.82 -13.07
CA LEU A 189 7.53 0.80 -13.85
C LEU A 189 8.34 1.46 -14.98
N GLY A 190 9.61 1.05 -15.11
CA GLY A 190 10.42 1.43 -16.28
C GLY A 190 10.91 2.88 -16.29
N ALA A 191 10.95 3.57 -15.14
CA ALA A 191 11.58 4.89 -15.09
C ALA A 191 13.09 4.79 -15.38
N ALA A 192 13.51 5.33 -16.52
CA ALA A 192 14.91 5.51 -16.86
C ALA A 192 15.51 6.71 -16.11
N ALA A 193 16.84 6.76 -16.03
CA ALA A 193 17.57 7.88 -15.43
C ALA A 193 17.38 9.21 -16.19
N ASP A 194 16.98 9.14 -17.47
CA ASP A 194 17.06 10.26 -18.42
C ASP A 194 15.70 10.89 -18.76
N GLY A 195 14.84 11.06 -17.73
CA GLY A 195 13.62 11.85 -17.88
C GLY A 195 12.45 11.16 -18.58
N GLU A 196 12.57 9.87 -18.94
CA GLU A 196 11.40 9.09 -19.35
C GLU A 196 10.47 8.85 -18.18
N HIS A 197 9.22 9.26 -18.39
CA HIS A 197 8.19 9.11 -17.42
C HIS A 197 7.67 7.65 -17.44
N GLY A 198 8.16 6.80 -16.54
CA GLY A 198 7.69 5.42 -16.35
C GLY A 198 6.19 5.28 -16.02
N GLN A 199 5.62 4.09 -16.17
CA GLN A 199 4.19 3.87 -15.92
C GLN A 199 3.88 3.81 -14.42
N GLU A 200 2.99 4.66 -13.91
CA GLU A 200 2.49 4.56 -12.54
C GLU A 200 1.82 3.20 -12.28
N VAL A 201 2.19 2.58 -11.15
CA VAL A 201 1.63 1.29 -10.72
C VAL A 201 1.15 1.27 -9.27
N LEU A 202 1.73 2.10 -8.40
CA LEU A 202 1.34 2.19 -6.98
C LEU A 202 1.56 3.61 -6.46
N THR A 203 0.59 4.13 -5.71
CA THR A 203 0.65 5.47 -5.11
C THR A 203 0.40 5.43 -3.61
N PHE A 204 1.19 6.21 -2.87
CA PHE A 204 1.08 6.45 -1.44
C PHE A 204 0.94 7.96 -1.19
N PRO A 205 -0.28 8.47 -0.95
CA PRO A 205 -0.48 9.84 -0.53
C PRO A 205 0.20 10.09 0.80
N ARG A 206 1.09 11.09 0.84
CA ARG A 206 1.69 11.51 2.10
C ARG A 206 0.71 12.43 2.82
N SER A 207 0.22 11.99 3.96
CA SER A 207 -0.53 12.86 4.87
C SER A 207 0.22 13.03 6.19
N THR A 208 0.17 14.25 6.75
CA THR A 208 0.58 14.54 8.13
C THR A 208 -0.52 14.14 9.13
N GLN A 209 -1.75 13.97 8.66
CA GLN A 209 -2.92 13.64 9.47
C GLN A 209 -3.78 12.55 8.81
N GLY A 210 -3.98 11.43 9.51
CA GLY A 210 -4.90 10.37 9.07
C GLY A 210 -4.22 9.06 8.68
N ASP A 211 -5.05 8.17 8.13
CA ASP A 211 -4.66 6.80 7.80
C ASP A 211 -3.81 6.75 6.53
N ARG A 212 -2.88 5.80 6.52
CA ARG A 212 -1.90 5.62 5.46
C ARG A 212 -2.46 4.68 4.39
N TRP A 213 -2.90 5.27 3.28
CA TRP A 213 -3.52 4.55 2.18
C TRP A 213 -2.54 4.29 1.04
N TYR A 214 -2.70 3.12 0.43
CA TYR A 214 -1.98 2.66 -0.75
C TYR A 214 -2.99 2.40 -1.86
N PHE A 215 -2.64 2.80 -3.09
CA PHE A 215 -3.49 2.71 -4.27
C PHE A 215 -2.75 1.99 -5.39
N ILE A 216 -3.21 0.81 -5.77
CA ILE A 216 -2.68 0.00 -6.88
C ILE A 216 -3.47 0.35 -8.14
N LYS A 217 -2.78 0.59 -9.25
CA LYS A 217 -3.43 0.81 -10.54
C LYS A 217 -4.14 -0.47 -11.01
N HIS A 218 -5.43 -0.36 -11.32
CA HIS A 218 -6.23 -1.48 -11.82
C HIS A 218 -5.68 -1.98 -13.17
N GLY A 219 -5.64 -3.31 -13.35
CA GLY A 219 -5.13 -3.94 -14.58
C GLY A 219 -3.68 -3.61 -14.90
N GLY A 220 -2.91 -3.10 -13.93
CA GLY A 220 -1.51 -2.79 -14.08
C GLY A 220 -0.62 -4.03 -14.02
N PRO A 221 0.65 -3.91 -14.44
CA PRO A 221 1.60 -5.02 -14.47
C PRO A 221 2.15 -5.43 -13.10
N LEU A 222 1.83 -4.68 -12.02
CA LEU A 222 2.33 -4.94 -10.67
C LEU A 222 1.51 -6.05 -10.01
N ASP A 223 2.18 -7.13 -9.61
CA ASP A 223 1.58 -8.16 -8.75
C ASP A 223 1.17 -7.55 -7.39
N LYS A 224 -0.10 -7.70 -7.01
CA LYS A 224 -0.65 -7.10 -5.78
C LYS A 224 0.02 -7.66 -4.53
N ARG A 225 0.50 -8.90 -4.55
CA ARG A 225 1.24 -9.52 -3.44
C ARG A 225 2.57 -8.79 -3.20
N LEU A 226 3.23 -8.33 -4.26
CA LEU A 226 4.42 -7.46 -4.14
C LEU A 226 4.06 -6.08 -3.58
N ALA A 227 2.93 -5.51 -3.99
CA ALA A 227 2.45 -4.24 -3.43
C ALA A 227 2.13 -4.35 -1.92
N PHE A 228 1.49 -5.44 -1.49
CA PHE A 228 1.24 -5.73 -0.09
C PHE A 228 2.55 -5.94 0.68
N ALA A 229 3.48 -6.73 0.15
CA ALA A 229 4.79 -6.94 0.77
C ALA A 229 5.53 -5.61 0.99
N LEU A 230 5.59 -4.75 -0.03
CA LEU A 230 6.19 -3.42 0.06
C LEU A 230 5.55 -2.57 1.16
N ALA A 231 4.22 -2.53 1.21
CA ALA A 231 3.50 -1.74 2.21
C ALA A 231 3.78 -2.26 3.62
N VAL A 232 3.73 -3.57 3.86
CA VAL A 232 4.00 -4.16 5.18
C VAL A 232 5.45 -3.91 5.62
N VAL A 233 6.43 -4.10 4.72
CA VAL A 233 7.84 -3.78 5.01
C VAL A 233 7.98 -2.30 5.37
N ARG A 234 7.41 -1.41 4.57
CA ARG A 234 7.47 0.05 4.80
C ARG A 234 6.85 0.44 6.13
N GLU A 235 5.69 -0.10 6.47
CA GLU A 235 4.96 0.21 7.70
C GLU A 235 5.69 -0.30 8.94
N SER A 236 6.32 -1.48 8.84
CA SER A 236 7.13 -2.06 9.90
C SER A 236 8.44 -1.30 10.11
N GLU A 237 9.16 -0.94 9.05
CA GLU A 237 10.43 -0.21 9.14
C GLU A 237 10.27 1.24 9.62
N ILE A 238 9.30 1.97 9.05
CA ILE A 238 9.20 3.41 9.25
C ILE A 238 8.39 3.74 10.50
N PHE A 239 7.32 2.98 10.76
CA PHE A 239 6.35 3.31 11.80
C PHE A 239 6.33 2.33 12.96
N ARG A 240 7.09 1.22 12.88
CA ARG A 240 7.10 0.13 13.87
C ARG A 240 5.67 -0.33 14.20
N ALA A 241 4.83 -0.41 13.16
CA ALA A 241 3.41 -0.71 13.28
C ALA A 241 3.15 -2.12 13.85
N ASP A 242 4.15 -2.98 13.78
CA ASP A 242 4.20 -4.32 14.35
C ASP A 242 4.51 -4.35 15.86
N GLN A 243 5.00 -3.24 16.44
CA GLN A 243 5.36 -3.14 17.87
C GLN A 243 4.27 -2.47 18.75
N ARG A 244 3.09 -2.19 18.17
CA ARG A 244 1.94 -1.60 18.87
C ARG A 244 0.81 -2.62 18.98
#